data_AF-A0A915DD25-F1
#
_entry.id   AF-A0A915DD25-F1
#
_cell.length_a   1.000
_cell.length_b   1.000
_cell.length_c   1.000
_cell.angle_alpha   90.00
_cell.angle_beta   90.00
_cell.angle_gamma   90.00
#
_symmetry.space_group_name_H-M   'P 1'
#
loop_
_entity.id
_entity.type
_entity.pdbx_description
1 polymer ?
#
loop_
_entity_poly.entity_id
_entity_poly.type
_entity_poly.pdbx_seq_one_letter_code
_entity_poly.pdbx_strand_id
1 'polypeptide(L)'
;MPELEQSIIVIPDPDLILNFSISPDELEELLVKTMQWKETHHNKRVSIKWHSCTTKALILQRNNVKDAAKAEKCNRFLDLIESYVDQGLIEYLKEHLCDLQAQPRNTHKYMICCMNAKRAATRNARVIFLSVTVANGSSDEAKFTNNEIELRLPKQLLQEFSET
;
A
#
# COMPACT_ATOMS: atom_id res chain seq x y z
N MET A 1 1.86 -31.20 11.48
CA MET A 1 1.27 -30.40 10.37
C MET A 1 2.17 -29.18 10.22
N PRO A 2 2.67 -28.84 9.02
CA PRO A 2 3.40 -27.58 8.86
C PRO A 2 2.44 -26.43 9.21
N GLU A 3 2.90 -25.49 10.04
CA GLU A 3 2.15 -24.27 10.33
C GLU A 3 1.81 -23.58 9.01
N LEU A 4 0.53 -23.28 8.80
CA LEU A 4 0.08 -22.60 7.59
C LEU A 4 0.76 -21.23 7.55
N GLU A 5 1.64 -21.02 6.57
CA GLU A 5 2.33 -19.76 6.31
C GLU A 5 1.32 -18.60 6.35
N GLN A 6 1.46 -17.72 7.34
CA GLN A 6 0.60 -16.56 7.48
C GLN A 6 1.14 -15.45 6.56
N SER A 7 0.33 -15.02 5.61
CA SER A 7 0.69 -13.94 4.69
C SER A 7 0.05 -12.61 5.13
N ILE A 8 0.82 -11.53 5.08
CA ILE A 8 0.37 -10.15 5.27
C ILE A 8 0.55 -9.42 3.95
N ILE A 9 -0.54 -8.87 3.43
CA ILE A 9 -0.56 -8.11 2.19
C ILE A 9 -0.97 -6.69 2.53
N VAL A 10 -0.06 -5.75 2.37
CA VAL A 10 -0.31 -4.33 2.60
C VAL A 10 -0.59 -3.66 1.26
N ILE A 11 -1.65 -2.87 1.17
CA ILE A 11 -2.04 -2.17 -0.04
C ILE A 11 -2.17 -0.68 0.30
N PRO A 12 -1.22 0.16 -0.12
CA PRO A 12 -1.30 1.59 0.08
C PRO A 12 -2.43 2.21 -0.74
N ASP A 13 -3.23 3.05 -0.09
CA ASP A 13 -4.18 3.93 -0.74
C ASP A 13 -3.43 4.90 -1.68
N PRO A 14 -3.75 4.95 -2.99
CA PRO A 14 -3.14 5.92 -3.88
C PRO A 14 -3.26 7.36 -3.39
N ASP A 15 -4.38 7.72 -2.75
CA ASP A 15 -4.61 9.10 -2.30
C ASP A 15 -3.80 9.44 -1.03
N LEU A 16 -3.37 8.45 -0.24
CA LEU A 16 -2.39 8.64 0.84
C LEU A 16 -1.06 9.17 0.28
N ILE A 17 -0.62 8.61 -0.86
CA ILE A 17 0.65 8.95 -1.52
C ILE A 17 0.53 10.25 -2.31
N LEU A 18 -0.49 10.36 -3.17
CA LEU A 18 -0.64 11.45 -4.12
C LEU A 18 -0.99 12.79 -3.47
N ASN A 19 -1.58 12.76 -2.27
CA ASN A 19 -1.86 13.96 -1.48
C ASN A 19 -0.77 14.22 -0.42
N PHE A 20 0.32 13.45 -0.40
CA PHE A 20 1.40 13.55 0.59
C PHE A 20 0.91 13.48 2.04
N SER A 21 -0.16 12.70 2.27
CA SER A 21 -0.67 12.43 3.61
C SER A 21 0.22 11.45 4.39
N ILE A 22 1.09 10.76 3.67
CA ILE A 22 2.35 10.20 4.18
C ILE A 22 3.50 10.92 3.46
N SER A 23 4.58 11.23 4.18
CA SER A 23 5.81 11.77 3.57
C SER A 23 6.68 10.64 2.98
N PRO A 24 7.63 10.96 2.07
CA PRO A 24 8.61 9.97 1.61
C PRO A 24 9.40 9.34 2.75
N ASP A 25 9.78 10.13 3.77
CA ASP A 25 10.54 9.66 4.93
C ASP A 25 9.72 8.69 5.80
N GLU A 26 8.44 8.99 6.04
CA GLU A 26 7.54 8.08 6.77
C GLU A 26 7.28 6.78 6.00
N LEU A 27 7.19 6.85 4.67
CA LEU A 27 7.06 5.65 3.84
C LEU A 27 8.35 4.83 3.88
N GLU A 28 9.52 5.48 3.74
CA GLU A 28 10.81 4.81 3.83
C GLU A 28 10.97 4.09 5.17
N GLU A 29 10.65 4.75 6.28
CA GLU A 29 10.69 4.15 7.60
C GLU A 29 9.79 2.90 7.69
N LEU A 30 8.56 3.00 7.17
CA LEU A 30 7.65 1.86 7.12
C LEU A 30 8.23 0.70 6.29
N LEU A 31 8.83 0.98 5.14
CA LEU A 31 9.44 -0.03 4.26
C LEU A 31 10.64 -0.71 4.93
N VAL A 32 11.54 0.08 5.56
CA VAL A 32 12.69 -0.43 6.32
C VAL A 32 12.21 -1.34 7.45
N LYS A 33 11.26 -0.89 8.26
CA LYS A 33 10.71 -1.68 9.38
C LYS A 33 10.02 -2.94 8.89
N THR A 34 9.32 -2.88 7.77
CA THR A 34 8.68 -4.06 7.17
C THR A 34 9.72 -5.09 6.73
N MET A 35 10.84 -4.67 6.12
CA MET A 35 11.93 -5.57 5.76
C MET A 35 12.56 -6.23 6.99
N GLN A 36 12.92 -5.44 8.01
CA GLN A 36 13.49 -5.94 9.26
C GLN A 36 12.55 -6.95 9.93
N TRP A 37 11.26 -6.66 9.96
CA TRP A 37 10.25 -7.57 10.51
C TRP A 37 10.14 -8.88 9.71
N LYS A 38 10.21 -8.81 8.37
CA LYS A 38 10.21 -9.99 7.50
C LYS A 38 11.42 -10.89 7.74
N GLU A 39 12.57 -10.30 8.05
CA GLU A 39 13.78 -11.05 8.41
C GLU A 39 13.66 -11.75 9.77
N THR A 40 12.98 -11.16 10.75
CA THR A 40 12.82 -11.75 12.09
C THR A 40 11.67 -12.77 12.17
N HIS A 41 10.72 -12.74 11.23
CA HIS A 41 9.53 -13.60 11.21
C HIS A 41 9.52 -14.56 10.02
N HIS A 42 10.47 -15.50 9.98
CA HIS A 42 10.63 -16.44 8.85
C HIS A 42 9.41 -17.31 8.51
N ASN A 43 8.46 -17.50 9.44
CA ASN A 43 7.22 -18.25 9.22
C ASN A 43 6.07 -17.39 8.66
N LYS A 44 6.32 -16.09 8.47
CA LYS A 44 5.36 -15.13 7.94
C LYS A 44 5.89 -14.48 6.66
N ARG A 45 5.00 -14.27 5.71
CA ARG A 45 5.35 -13.57 4.45
C ARG A 45 4.67 -12.22 4.43
N VAL A 46 5.45 -11.15 4.22
CA VAL A 46 4.92 -9.80 4.00
C VAL A 46 5.19 -9.37 2.57
N SER A 47 4.19 -8.75 1.94
CA SER A 47 4.34 -8.09 0.64
C SER A 47 3.51 -6.81 0.60
N ILE A 48 3.99 -5.82 -0.15
CA ILE A 48 3.28 -4.57 -0.39
C ILE A 48 2.79 -4.58 -1.83
N LYS A 49 1.49 -4.49 -2.04
CA LYS A 49 0.89 -4.47 -3.38
C LYS A 49 0.65 -3.03 -3.81
N TRP A 50 1.42 -2.57 -4.79
CA TRP A 50 1.42 -1.19 -5.24
C TRP A 50 0.52 -0.96 -6.45
N HIS A 51 -0.29 0.09 -6.42
CA HIS A 51 -1.16 0.45 -7.53
C HIS A 51 -0.38 1.10 -8.67
N SER A 52 -0.53 0.60 -9.90
CA SER A 52 0.17 1.16 -11.07
C SER A 52 -0.26 2.62 -11.35
N CYS A 53 -1.52 2.96 -11.05
CA CYS A 53 -2.03 4.32 -11.20
C CYS A 53 -1.33 5.33 -10.29
N THR A 54 -0.83 4.92 -9.12
CA THR A 54 -0.03 5.77 -8.24
C THR A 54 1.29 6.14 -8.93
N THR A 55 2.00 5.15 -9.49
CA THR A 55 3.25 5.39 -10.23
C THR A 55 3.02 6.28 -11.45
N LYS A 56 1.99 6.00 -12.26
CA LYS A 56 1.65 6.83 -13.43
C LYS A 56 1.37 8.28 -13.04
N ALA A 57 0.64 8.50 -11.94
CA ALA A 57 0.33 9.83 -11.45
C ALA A 57 1.57 10.56 -10.87
N LEU A 58 2.44 9.85 -10.15
CA LEU A 58 3.71 10.42 -9.67
C LEU A 58 4.63 10.82 -10.82
N ILE A 59 4.74 10.00 -11.88
CA ILE A 59 5.52 10.33 -13.09
C ILE A 59 4.94 11.56 -13.81
N LEU A 60 3.61 11.71 -13.84
CA LEU A 60 3.02 12.91 -14.42
C LEU A 60 3.36 14.16 -13.59
N GLN A 61 3.33 14.04 -12.25
CA GLN A 61 3.59 15.16 -11.34
C GLN A 61 5.07 15.53 -11.27
N ARG A 62 6.01 14.59 -11.39
CA ARG A 62 7.46 14.89 -11.38
C ARG A 62 7.89 15.77 -12.56
N ASN A 63 7.17 15.68 -13.68
CA ASN A 63 7.44 16.46 -14.88
C ASN A 63 6.77 17.86 -14.83
N ASN A 64 6.02 18.17 -13.77
CA ASN A 64 5.35 19.45 -13.62
C ASN A 64 6.31 20.52 -13.07
N VAL A 65 6.90 21.30 -13.97
CA VAL A 65 7.85 22.38 -13.67
C VAL A 65 7.29 23.54 -12.82
N LYS A 66 5.97 23.61 -12.60
CA LYS A 66 5.36 24.70 -11.81
C LYS A 66 5.54 24.55 -10.30
N ASP A 67 5.83 23.34 -9.83
CA ASP A 67 6.00 23.05 -8.40
C ASP A 67 7.18 22.10 -8.19
N ALA A 68 8.38 22.68 -8.13
CA ALA A 68 9.63 21.94 -8.01
C ALA A 68 9.70 21.11 -6.71
N ALA A 69 9.18 21.63 -5.59
CA ALA A 69 9.17 20.93 -4.32
C ALA A 69 8.24 19.69 -4.37
N LYS A 70 7.10 19.80 -5.04
CA LYS A 70 6.22 18.66 -5.31
C LYS A 70 6.87 17.65 -6.25
N ALA A 71 7.52 18.11 -7.32
CA ALA A 71 8.23 17.25 -8.26
C ALA A 71 9.35 16.44 -7.57
N GLU A 72 10.12 17.08 -6.69
CA GLU A 72 11.15 16.43 -5.88
C GLU A 72 10.55 15.35 -4.96
N LYS A 73 9.46 15.65 -4.25
CA LYS A 73 8.75 14.64 -3.44
C LYS A 73 8.28 13.46 -4.28
N CYS A 74 7.72 13.70 -5.46
CA CYS A 74 7.31 12.63 -6.38
C CYS A 74 8.49 11.77 -6.83
N ASN A 75 9.64 12.37 -7.13
CA ASN A 75 10.87 11.62 -7.44
C ASN A 75 11.28 10.74 -6.27
N ARG A 76 11.33 11.28 -5.04
CA ARG A 76 11.66 10.50 -3.85
C ARG A 76 10.75 9.29 -3.65
N PHE A 77 9.43 9.45 -3.86
CA PHE A 77 8.52 8.30 -3.84
C PHE A 77 8.87 7.27 -4.91
N LEU A 78 9.08 7.69 -6.15
CA LEU A 78 9.39 6.77 -7.25
C LEU A 78 10.68 5.99 -6.98
N ASP A 79 11.74 6.67 -6.53
CA ASP A 79 13.03 6.05 -6.21
C ASP A 79 12.90 5.00 -5.09
N LEU A 80 12.12 5.33 -4.04
CA LEU A 80 11.81 4.37 -2.97
C LEU A 80 11.07 3.15 -3.52
N ILE A 81 10.02 3.35 -4.32
CA ILE A 81 9.24 2.23 -4.84
C ILE A 81 10.09 1.32 -5.73
N GLU A 82 10.92 1.87 -6.62
CA GLU A 82 11.80 1.08 -7.49
C GLU A 82 12.81 0.26 -6.66
N SER A 83 13.47 0.88 -5.68
CA SER A 83 14.42 0.19 -4.80
C SER A 83 13.79 -0.99 -4.04
N TYR A 84 12.57 -0.84 -3.53
CA TYR A 84 11.90 -1.91 -2.78
C TYR A 84 11.15 -2.92 -3.68
N VAL A 85 10.93 -2.61 -4.96
CA VAL A 85 10.55 -3.60 -5.98
C VAL A 85 11.73 -4.51 -6.27
N ASP A 86 12.93 -3.95 -6.45
CA ASP A 86 14.15 -4.74 -6.72
C ASP A 86 14.52 -5.67 -5.54
N GLN A 87 14.22 -5.24 -4.31
CA GLN A 87 14.38 -6.05 -3.10
C GLN A 87 13.25 -7.09 -2.89
N GLY A 88 12.23 -7.09 -3.74
CA GLY A 88 11.12 -8.05 -3.68
C GLY A 88 10.17 -7.85 -2.48
N LEU A 89 10.10 -6.64 -1.91
CA LEU A 89 9.08 -6.28 -0.91
C LEU A 89 7.81 -5.78 -1.59
N ILE A 90 7.98 -4.92 -2.60
CA ILE A 90 6.90 -4.30 -3.34
C ILE A 90 6.63 -5.10 -4.61
N GLU A 91 5.37 -5.40 -4.85
CA GLU A 91 4.89 -6.02 -6.08
C GLU A 91 3.78 -5.14 -6.69
N TYR A 92 3.87 -4.85 -7.99
CA TYR A 92 2.79 -4.11 -8.65
C TYR A 92 1.53 -4.97 -8.74
N LEU A 93 0.39 -4.35 -8.42
CA LEU A 93 -0.92 -4.93 -8.72
C LEU A 93 -1.06 -5.06 -10.24
N LYS A 94 -1.60 -6.20 -10.69
CA LYS A 94 -2.03 -6.34 -12.09
C LYS A 94 -3.02 -5.22 -12.40
N GLU A 95 -2.89 -4.63 -13.59
CA GLU A 95 -3.77 -3.53 -14.01
C GLU A 95 -5.23 -3.90 -13.79
N HIS A 96 -5.92 -3.05 -13.03
CA HIS A 96 -7.29 -3.27 -12.59
C HIS A 96 -8.18 -2.08 -12.95
N LEU A 97 -9.46 -2.16 -12.56
CA LEU A 97 -10.44 -1.08 -12.74
C LEU A 97 -10.01 0.29 -12.14
N CYS A 98 -9.10 0.30 -11.17
CA CYS A 98 -8.50 1.52 -10.62
C CYS A 98 -7.44 2.15 -11.52
N ASP A 99 -6.90 1.41 -12.49
CA ASP A 99 -5.85 1.85 -13.42
C ASP A 99 -6.40 2.31 -14.77
N LEU A 100 -7.70 2.09 -15.02
CA LEU A 100 -8.38 2.56 -16.22
C LEU A 100 -8.58 4.08 -16.16
N GLN A 101 -7.83 4.82 -16.99
CA GLN A 101 -7.85 6.29 -17.07
C GLN A 101 -9.23 6.90 -17.29
N ALA A 102 -10.19 6.14 -17.83
CA ALA A 102 -11.53 6.62 -18.17
C ALA A 102 -12.48 6.82 -16.97
N GLN A 103 -12.06 6.49 -15.74
CA GLN A 103 -12.93 6.64 -14.57
C GLN A 103 -12.18 7.18 -13.36
N PRO A 104 -12.83 8.04 -12.55
CA PRO A 104 -12.21 8.59 -11.35
C PRO A 104 -11.79 7.49 -10.38
N ARG A 105 -10.71 7.78 -9.64
CA ARG A 105 -10.27 7.06 -8.45
C ARG A 105 -11.42 7.05 -7.45
N ASN A 106 -11.76 5.88 -6.90
CA ASN A 106 -12.80 5.76 -5.89
C ASN A 106 -12.48 4.63 -4.90
N THR A 107 -12.92 4.82 -3.67
CA THR A 107 -12.71 3.90 -2.54
C THR A 107 -13.20 2.48 -2.82
N HIS A 108 -14.31 2.35 -3.56
CA HIS A 108 -14.89 1.05 -3.90
C HIS A 108 -13.98 0.22 -4.82
N LYS A 109 -13.27 0.84 -5.77
CA LYS A 109 -12.31 0.17 -6.64
C LYS A 109 -11.10 -0.33 -5.87
N TYR A 110 -10.60 0.45 -4.92
CA TYR A 110 -9.49 0.03 -4.06
C TYR A 110 -9.89 -1.16 -3.18
N MET A 111 -11.12 -1.17 -2.66
CA MET A 111 -11.67 -2.33 -1.96
C MET A 111 -11.69 -3.58 -2.85
N ILE A 112 -12.14 -3.47 -4.11
CA ILE A 112 -12.09 -4.60 -5.07
C ILE A 112 -10.66 -5.09 -5.28
N CYS A 113 -9.68 -4.19 -5.37
CA CYS A 113 -8.26 -4.57 -5.49
C CYS A 113 -7.78 -5.35 -4.26
N CYS A 114 -8.18 -4.92 -3.06
CA CYS A 114 -7.90 -5.64 -1.81
C CYS A 114 -8.53 -7.03 -1.79
N MET A 115 -9.80 -7.15 -2.20
CA MET A 115 -10.50 -8.44 -2.27
C MET A 115 -9.82 -9.39 -3.27
N ASN A 116 -9.36 -8.89 -4.41
CA ASN A 116 -8.68 -9.71 -5.40
C ASN A 116 -7.28 -10.13 -4.94
N ALA A 117 -6.54 -9.25 -4.27
CA ALA A 117 -5.29 -9.61 -3.63
C ALA A 117 -5.50 -10.71 -2.57
N LYS A 118 -6.57 -10.62 -1.77
CA LYS A 118 -6.96 -11.64 -0.80
C LYS A 118 -7.26 -12.98 -1.46
N ARG A 119 -8.07 -12.99 -2.51
CA ARG A 119 -8.46 -14.20 -3.26
C ARG A 119 -7.27 -14.90 -3.92
N ALA A 120 -6.27 -14.13 -4.34
CA ALA A 120 -5.06 -14.66 -4.96
C ALA A 120 -4.04 -15.19 -3.92
N ALA A 121 -4.23 -14.88 -2.64
CA ALA A 121 -3.32 -15.24 -1.56
C ALA A 121 -3.71 -16.57 -0.89
N THR A 122 -2.94 -16.99 0.12
CA THR A 122 -3.28 -18.16 0.93
C THR A 122 -4.57 -17.93 1.73
N ARG A 123 -5.26 -19.01 2.11
CA ARG A 123 -6.55 -18.93 2.85
C ARG A 123 -6.45 -18.15 4.18
N ASN A 124 -5.24 -17.97 4.71
CA ASN A 124 -4.97 -17.26 5.96
C ASN A 124 -4.32 -15.87 5.76
N ALA A 125 -4.47 -15.28 4.58
CA ALA A 125 -3.92 -13.97 4.28
C ALA A 125 -4.65 -12.84 5.04
N ARG A 126 -3.88 -12.04 5.79
CA ARG A 126 -4.30 -10.73 6.29
C ARG A 126 -4.08 -9.71 5.18
N VAL A 127 -5.14 -9.00 4.79
CA VAL A 127 -5.03 -7.89 3.83
C VAL A 127 -5.29 -6.59 4.55
N ILE A 128 -4.32 -5.69 4.49
CA ILE A 128 -4.31 -4.39 5.14
C ILE A 128 -4.39 -3.32 4.06
N PHE A 129 -5.44 -2.52 4.05
CA PHE A 129 -5.52 -1.31 3.24
C PHE A 129 -5.01 -0.12 4.07
N LEU A 130 -3.89 0.46 3.66
CA LEU A 130 -3.23 1.54 4.37
C LEU A 130 -3.80 2.88 3.90
N SER A 131 -4.65 3.49 4.71
CA SER A 131 -5.36 4.72 4.34
C SER A 131 -5.58 5.62 5.55
N VAL A 132 -5.48 6.93 5.33
CA VAL A 132 -5.98 7.96 6.26
C VAL A 132 -7.24 8.66 5.72
N THR A 133 -7.68 8.29 4.52
CA THR A 133 -8.80 8.96 3.81
C THR A 133 -10.14 8.32 4.12
N VAL A 134 -10.14 7.03 4.51
CA VAL A 134 -11.33 6.33 4.99
C VAL A 134 -11.55 6.70 6.46
N ALA A 135 -12.58 7.51 6.73
CA ALA A 135 -12.91 7.95 8.08
C ALA A 135 -13.44 6.79 8.94
N ASN A 136 -13.05 6.75 10.21
CA ASN A 136 -13.59 5.84 11.21
C ASN A 136 -15.10 6.14 11.43
N GLY A 137 -15.90 5.10 11.55
CA GLY A 137 -17.37 5.12 11.59
C GLY A 137 -18.04 5.34 10.23
N SER A 138 -17.29 5.44 9.13
CA SER A 138 -17.88 5.72 7.81
C SER A 138 -18.51 4.48 7.19
N SER A 139 -19.44 4.70 6.25
CA SER A 139 -20.03 3.61 5.46
C SER A 139 -19.00 2.90 4.58
N ASP A 140 -17.90 3.57 4.23
CA ASP A 140 -16.82 2.96 3.48
C ASP A 140 -15.95 2.08 4.37
N GLU A 141 -15.64 2.48 5.61
CA GLU A 141 -14.98 1.63 6.59
C GLU A 141 -15.75 0.31 6.78
N ALA A 142 -17.06 0.40 6.98
CA ALA A 142 -17.92 -0.77 7.13
C ALA A 142 -17.80 -1.73 5.93
N LYS A 143 -17.66 -1.21 4.71
CA LYS A 143 -17.49 -2.06 3.51
C LYS A 143 -16.16 -2.79 3.51
N PHE A 144 -15.06 -2.16 3.91
CA PHE A 144 -13.76 -2.85 4.02
C PHE A 144 -13.82 -3.93 5.08
N THR A 145 -14.30 -3.61 6.28
CA THR A 145 -14.39 -4.55 7.41
C THR A 145 -15.32 -5.73 7.09
N ASN A 146 -16.46 -5.51 6.45
CA ASN A 146 -17.38 -6.57 6.03
C ASN A 146 -16.78 -7.53 4.98
N ASN A 147 -15.75 -7.09 4.25
CA ASN A 147 -15.00 -7.93 3.33
C ASN A 147 -13.69 -8.45 3.95
N GLU A 148 -13.57 -8.35 5.28
CA GLU A 148 -12.42 -8.74 6.09
C GLU A 148 -11.10 -8.21 5.50
N ILE A 149 -11.11 -6.91 5.18
CA ILE A 149 -9.94 -6.09 4.86
C ILE A 149 -9.70 -5.17 6.07
N GLU A 150 -8.50 -5.22 6.62
CA GLU A 150 -8.12 -4.37 7.74
C GLU A 150 -7.80 -2.96 7.24
N LEU A 151 -8.39 -1.94 7.87
CA LEU A 151 -8.02 -0.55 7.64
C LEU A 151 -7.01 -0.12 8.70
N ARG A 152 -5.87 0.43 8.25
CA ARG A 152 -4.81 0.90 9.14
C ARG A 152 -4.28 2.25 8.71
N LEU A 153 -3.88 3.05 9.69
CA LEU A 153 -3.05 4.23 9.48
C LEU A 153 -1.59 3.82 9.32
N PRO A 154 -0.76 4.56 8.56
CA PRO A 154 0.69 4.34 8.47
C PRO A 154 1.38 4.15 9.82
N LYS A 155 1.09 5.02 10.78
CA LYS A 155 1.70 4.98 12.13
C LYS A 155 1.33 3.71 12.92
N GLN A 156 0.12 3.19 12.74
CA GLN A 156 -0.32 1.97 13.43
C GLN A 156 0.42 0.75 12.89
N LEU A 157 0.59 0.68 11.56
CA LEU A 157 1.33 -0.41 10.93
C LEU A 157 2.83 -0.33 11.25
N LEU A 158 3.39 0.88 11.25
CA LEU A 158 4.77 1.11 11.66
C LEU A 158 5.02 0.64 13.10
N GLN A 159 4.10 0.93 14.01
CA GLN A 159 4.15 0.44 15.39
C GLN A 159 4.11 -1.09 15.45
N GLU A 160 3.18 -1.74 14.73
CA GLU A 160 3.08 -3.22 14.65
C GLU A 160 4.40 -3.86 14.17
N PHE A 161 5.10 -3.25 13.20
CA PHE A 161 6.38 -3.75 12.72
C PHE A 161 7.60 -3.31 13.55
N SER A 162 7.42 -2.41 14.52
CA SER A 162 8.50 -1.94 15.39
C SER A 162 8.51 -2.62 16.76
N GLU A 163 7.40 -3.23 17.18
CA GLU A 163 7.24 -3.88 18.50
C GLU A 163 7.85 -5.30 18.60
N THR A 164 8.95 -5.58 17.88
CA THR A 164 9.64 -6.88 17.89
C THR A 164 11.14 -6.74 18.08
#